data_AF-A0A955DDZ1-F1
#
_entry.id   AF-A0A955DDZ1-F1
#
_cell.length_a   1.000
_cell.length_b   1.000
_cell.length_c   1.000
_cell.angle_alpha   90.00
_cell.angle_beta   90.00
_cell.angle_gamma   90.00
#
_symmetry.space_group_name_H-M   'P 1'
#
loop_
_entity.id
_entity.type
_entity.pdbx_description
1 polymer ?
#
loop_
_entity_poly.entity_id
_entity_poly.type
_entity_poly.pdbx_seq_one_letter_code
_entity_poly.pdbx_strand_id
1 'polypeptide(L)'
;MPDSTPSSLRILHCPTDVGGNPTGLSRAERSYGATSDVAVFRRSPFHYDVDIDLDLGGRSKAGRLAGRLAFLAKAARRYDVFHFNFGQGMLPAPGGWGVDLPLLRALGKRVFMTFQGCDARQTSYCRAHFAVSCCGGAEAGAGQCTAAMDAGKRASIRYAARHCHGLFCVNPDLLHVVPGASFVPYASVDPRAIEVMPPRAEGPVRIVHAP
;
A
#
# COMPACT_ATOMS: atom_id res chain seq x y z
N MET A 1 15.59 -28.75 27.74
CA MET A 1 14.91 -28.60 26.44
C MET A 1 15.16 -27.19 25.96
N PRO A 2 15.55 -26.94 24.70
CA PRO A 2 15.74 -25.58 24.23
C PRO A 2 14.36 -24.91 24.15
N ASP A 3 14.23 -23.83 24.89
CA ASP A 3 13.09 -22.92 24.92
C ASP A 3 13.08 -22.14 23.60
N SER A 4 12.49 -22.73 22.55
CA SER A 4 12.30 -22.02 21.28
C SER A 4 11.05 -21.17 21.39
N THR A 5 11.17 -19.98 21.96
CA THR A 5 10.22 -18.90 21.64
C THR A 5 10.15 -18.82 20.11
N PRO A 6 8.96 -18.96 19.49
CA PRO A 6 8.84 -18.88 18.05
C PRO A 6 9.46 -17.57 17.59
N SER A 7 10.38 -17.63 16.63
CA SER A 7 11.04 -16.44 16.09
C SER A 7 9.96 -15.43 15.67
N SER A 8 10.00 -14.23 16.25
CA SER A 8 9.06 -13.14 15.91
C SER A 8 8.98 -12.98 14.39
N LEU A 9 7.77 -13.00 13.84
CA LEU A 9 7.54 -12.87 12.41
C LEU A 9 8.10 -11.53 11.91
N ARG A 10 8.91 -11.55 10.85
CA ARG A 10 9.53 -10.33 10.30
C ARG A 10 8.83 -9.88 9.04
N ILE A 11 8.17 -8.72 9.11
CA ILE A 11 7.32 -8.15 8.07
C ILE A 11 7.96 -6.87 7.53
N LEU A 12 7.97 -6.72 6.21
CA LEU A 12 8.37 -5.48 5.55
C LEU A 12 7.21 -4.91 4.74
N HIS A 13 6.78 -3.71 5.10
CA HIS A 13 5.91 -2.89 4.28
C HIS A 13 6.76 -2.06 3.31
N CYS A 14 6.47 -2.13 2.01
CA CYS A 14 7.23 -1.42 0.97
C CYS A 14 6.38 -1.16 -0.29
N PRO A 15 6.87 -0.44 -1.31
CA PRO A 15 8.01 0.47 -1.31
C PRO A 15 7.63 1.92 -0.97
N THR A 16 6.35 2.16 -0.67
CA THR A 16 5.81 3.49 -0.45
C THR A 16 4.93 3.51 0.78
N ASP A 17 4.97 4.63 1.47
CA ASP A 17 3.97 4.98 2.46
C ASP A 17 2.88 5.80 1.76
N VAL A 18 1.63 5.39 1.93
CA VAL A 18 0.48 6.07 1.32
C VAL A 18 -0.51 6.37 2.44
N GLY A 19 -0.66 7.66 2.71
CA GLY A 19 -1.52 8.17 3.77
C GLY A 19 -1.18 7.67 5.17
N GLY A 20 0.07 7.25 5.46
CA GLY A 20 0.43 6.67 6.76
C GLY A 20 -0.15 5.28 7.03
N ASN A 21 -0.89 4.69 6.09
CA ASN A 21 -1.58 3.41 6.31
C ASN A 21 -0.61 2.24 6.59
N PRO A 22 0.46 2.03 5.80
CA PRO A 22 1.48 1.02 6.10
C PRO A 22 2.11 1.19 7.49
N THR A 23 2.34 2.44 7.92
CA THR A 23 2.86 2.74 9.26
C THR A 23 1.89 2.31 10.34
N GLY A 24 0.63 2.68 10.24
CA GLY A 24 -0.41 2.25 11.18
C GLY A 24 -0.50 0.73 11.32
N LEU A 25 -0.52 0.00 10.19
CA LEU A 25 -0.50 -1.46 10.17
C LEU A 25 0.76 -2.02 10.84
N SER A 26 1.93 -1.49 10.49
CA SER A 26 3.20 -1.92 11.06
C SER A 26 3.25 -1.73 12.58
N ARG A 27 2.76 -0.60 13.11
CA ARG A 27 2.71 -0.35 14.55
C ARG A 27 1.73 -1.28 15.26
N ALA A 28 0.60 -1.61 14.64
CA ALA A 28 -0.31 -2.63 15.15
C ALA A 28 0.32 -4.02 15.14
N GLU A 29 0.98 -4.43 14.05
CA GLU A 29 1.68 -5.73 13.96
C GLU A 29 2.75 -5.88 15.06
N ARG A 30 3.48 -4.79 15.38
CA ARG A 30 4.45 -4.77 16.48
C ARG A 30 3.79 -5.01 17.83
N SER A 31 2.60 -4.49 18.08
CA SER A 31 1.89 -4.74 19.35
C SER A 31 1.42 -6.20 19.49
N TYR A 32 1.32 -6.94 18.39
CA TYR A 32 1.11 -8.39 18.37
C TYR A 32 2.41 -9.22 18.41
N GLY A 33 3.56 -8.58 18.66
CA GLY A 33 4.85 -9.26 18.83
C GLY A 33 5.61 -9.56 17.54
N ALA A 34 5.16 -9.05 16.38
CA ALA A 34 5.92 -9.12 15.13
C ALA A 34 7.03 -8.06 15.09
N THR A 35 8.08 -8.34 14.32
CA THR A 35 9.02 -7.31 13.86
C THR A 35 8.51 -6.78 12.53
N SER A 36 7.88 -5.60 12.52
CA SER A 36 7.33 -5.01 11.30
C SER A 36 8.02 -3.70 11.00
N ASP A 37 8.57 -3.53 9.80
CA ASP A 37 9.25 -2.31 9.38
C ASP A 37 8.59 -1.73 8.11
N VAL A 38 8.53 -0.39 8.02
CA VAL A 38 8.10 0.32 6.82
C VAL A 38 9.30 0.89 6.08
N ALA A 39 9.48 0.49 4.83
CA ALA A 39 10.52 1.01 3.95
C ALA A 39 9.93 1.82 2.79
N VAL A 40 10.41 3.04 2.65
CA VAL A 40 10.04 3.95 1.56
C VAL A 40 11.22 4.25 0.66
N PHE A 41 10.95 4.32 -0.65
CA PHE A 41 11.99 4.62 -1.64
C PHE A 41 12.14 6.11 -1.88
N ARG A 42 11.08 6.86 -1.58
CA ARG A 42 11.02 8.30 -1.58
C ARG A 42 10.11 8.71 -0.44
N ARG A 43 10.54 9.68 0.36
CA ARG A 43 9.74 10.19 1.46
C ARG A 43 8.49 10.89 0.96
N SER A 44 7.39 10.67 1.68
CA SER A 44 6.14 11.41 1.50
C SER A 44 6.35 12.89 1.86
N PRO A 45 5.73 13.85 1.13
CA PRO A 45 5.75 15.26 1.50
C PRO A 45 5.01 15.54 2.82
N PHE A 46 4.23 14.59 3.32
CA PHE A 46 3.50 14.70 4.59
C PHE A 46 4.29 14.13 5.78
N HIS A 47 5.54 13.74 5.57
CA HIS A 47 6.49 13.35 6.63
C HIS A 47 5.99 12.28 7.61
N TYR A 48 5.17 11.33 7.14
CA TYR A 48 4.77 10.17 7.93
C TYR A 48 5.99 9.42 8.49
N ASP A 49 5.83 8.85 9.70
CA ASP A 49 6.87 8.06 10.35
C ASP A 49 7.13 6.77 9.55
N VAL A 50 8.41 6.44 9.36
CA VAL A 50 8.88 5.29 8.58
C VAL A 50 10.19 4.79 9.18
N ASP A 51 10.42 3.47 9.09
CA ASP A 51 11.60 2.85 9.71
C ASP A 51 12.83 2.90 8.80
N ILE A 52 12.63 2.87 7.48
CA ILE A 52 13.70 2.85 6.49
C ILE A 52 13.37 3.80 5.34
N ASP A 53 14.17 4.85 5.17
CA ASP A 53 14.13 5.72 3.99
C ASP A 53 15.38 5.46 3.14
N LEU A 54 15.18 5.01 1.90
CA LEU A 54 16.30 4.75 0.98
C LEU A 54 16.84 6.04 0.32
N ASP A 55 16.08 7.14 0.41
CA ASP A 55 16.39 8.43 -0.23
C ASP A 55 16.87 8.26 -1.68
N LEU A 56 16.01 7.67 -2.52
CA LEU A 56 16.31 7.44 -3.93
C LEU A 56 15.86 8.60 -4.84
N GLY A 57 15.17 9.61 -4.29
CA GLY A 57 14.56 10.69 -5.05
C GLY A 57 15.56 11.49 -5.89
N GLY A 58 16.72 11.84 -5.31
CA GLY A 58 17.77 12.63 -5.96
C GLY A 58 18.77 11.83 -6.81
N ARG A 59 18.68 10.49 -6.83
CA ARG A 59 19.69 9.64 -7.51
C ARG A 59 19.42 9.51 -9.01
N SER A 60 20.47 9.21 -9.79
CA SER A 60 20.34 8.88 -11.22
C SER A 60 19.48 7.63 -11.44
N LYS A 61 18.96 7.40 -12.67
CA LYS A 61 18.16 6.19 -13.00
C LYS A 61 18.88 4.90 -12.59
N ALA A 62 20.18 4.80 -12.93
CA ALA A 62 21.01 3.66 -12.55
C ALA A 62 21.22 3.57 -11.04
N GLY A 63 21.49 4.69 -10.37
CA GLY A 63 21.64 4.74 -8.90
C GLY A 63 20.37 4.33 -8.16
N ARG A 64 19.19 4.70 -8.68
CA ARG A 64 17.90 4.24 -8.13
C ARG A 64 17.72 2.74 -8.30
N LEU A 65 18.01 2.19 -9.48
CA LEU A 65 17.91 0.76 -9.72
C LEU A 65 18.87 -0.03 -8.82
N ALA A 66 20.13 0.39 -8.74
CA ALA A 66 21.13 -0.21 -7.88
C ALA A 66 20.72 -0.18 -6.40
N GLY A 67 20.21 0.96 -5.92
CA GLY A 67 19.68 1.09 -4.55
C GLY A 67 18.51 0.14 -4.27
N ARG A 68 17.57 0.01 -5.20
CA ARG A 68 16.43 -0.90 -5.10
C ARG A 68 16.88 -2.37 -5.08
N LEU A 69 17.81 -2.75 -5.94
CA LEU A 69 18.36 -4.11 -5.99
C LEU A 69 19.14 -4.46 -4.71
N ALA A 70 20.02 -3.56 -4.27
CA ALA A 70 20.76 -3.75 -3.02
C ALA A 70 19.83 -3.88 -1.81
N PHE A 71 18.79 -3.05 -1.75
CA PHE A 71 17.81 -3.13 -0.69
C PHE A 71 16.96 -4.41 -0.78
N LEU A 72 16.50 -4.82 -1.97
CA LEU A 72 15.78 -6.08 -2.16
C LEU A 72 16.62 -7.27 -1.68
N ALA A 73 17.91 -7.32 -2.03
CA ALA A 73 18.81 -8.39 -1.60
C ALA A 73 18.98 -8.42 -0.06
N LYS A 74 19.15 -7.25 0.56
CA LYS A 74 19.22 -7.13 2.03
C LYS A 74 17.90 -7.54 2.68
N ALA A 75 16.77 -7.05 2.17
CA ALA A 75 15.45 -7.32 2.70
C ALA A 75 15.09 -8.81 2.58
N ALA A 76 15.39 -9.46 1.45
CA ALA A 76 15.12 -10.89 1.24
C ALA A 76 15.83 -11.80 2.27
N ARG A 77 16.95 -11.34 2.84
CA ARG A 77 17.66 -12.06 3.92
C ARG A 77 17.09 -11.77 5.31
N ARG A 78 16.43 -10.62 5.49
CA ARG A 78 15.98 -10.12 6.81
C ARG A 78 14.50 -10.38 7.09
N TYR A 79 13.64 -10.40 6.08
CA TYR A 79 12.20 -10.50 6.27
C TYR A 79 11.64 -11.82 5.75
N ASP A 80 10.56 -12.25 6.38
CA ASP A 80 9.83 -13.47 6.06
C ASP A 80 8.57 -13.13 5.25
N VAL A 81 7.99 -11.95 5.50
CA VAL A 81 6.81 -11.42 4.84
C VAL A 81 7.12 -10.08 4.16
N PHE A 82 6.66 -9.93 2.93
CA PHE A 82 6.68 -8.69 2.16
C PHE A 82 5.25 -8.23 1.91
N HIS A 83 4.91 -7.05 2.41
CA HIS A 83 3.63 -6.41 2.22
C HIS A 83 3.81 -5.21 1.30
N PHE A 84 3.42 -5.38 0.04
CA PHE A 84 3.52 -4.33 -0.96
C PHE A 84 2.34 -3.37 -0.87
N ASN A 85 2.60 -2.09 -1.07
CA ASN A 85 1.61 -1.04 -0.96
C ASN A 85 1.45 -0.30 -2.28
N PHE A 86 0.22 0.15 -2.51
CA PHE A 86 -0.16 1.03 -3.62
C PHE A 86 0.03 0.43 -5.01
N GLY A 87 -0.14 -0.89 -5.14
CA GLY A 87 0.08 -1.55 -6.43
C GLY A 87 1.48 -1.28 -6.97
N GLN A 88 2.51 -1.41 -6.13
CA GLN A 88 3.89 -1.23 -6.55
C GLN A 88 4.77 -2.37 -6.06
N GLY A 89 5.68 -2.83 -6.94
CA GLY A 89 6.85 -3.60 -6.55
C GLY A 89 8.05 -2.70 -6.22
N MET A 90 9.11 -3.29 -5.69
CA MET A 90 10.40 -2.65 -5.44
C MET A 90 11.16 -2.41 -6.74
N LEU A 91 11.12 -3.34 -7.69
CA LEU A 91 11.88 -3.23 -8.94
C LEU A 91 11.04 -2.60 -10.05
N PRO A 92 11.59 -1.63 -10.82
CA PRO A 92 10.92 -1.14 -12.02
C PRO A 92 10.97 -2.23 -13.12
N ALA A 93 9.95 -2.30 -13.97
CA ALA A 93 10.02 -3.10 -15.20
C ALA A 93 9.30 -2.42 -16.38
N PRO A 94 9.71 -2.73 -17.62
CA PRO A 94 8.92 -2.42 -18.80
C PRO A 94 7.53 -3.08 -18.67
N GLY A 95 6.45 -2.30 -18.83
CA GLY A 95 5.08 -2.82 -18.65
C GLY A 95 4.56 -2.85 -17.20
N GLY A 96 5.34 -2.35 -16.24
CA GLY A 96 4.83 -1.94 -14.92
C GLY A 96 5.25 -2.80 -13.73
N TRP A 97 5.74 -4.03 -13.93
CA TRP A 97 5.92 -5.00 -12.84
C TRP A 97 7.27 -5.72 -12.85
N GLY A 98 8.09 -5.43 -11.84
CA GLY A 98 9.38 -6.09 -11.57
C GLY A 98 9.24 -7.59 -11.38
N VAL A 99 10.36 -8.31 -11.42
CA VAL A 99 10.42 -9.75 -11.11
C VAL A 99 10.41 -10.03 -9.59
N ASP A 100 10.28 -9.00 -8.77
CA ASP A 100 10.45 -9.07 -7.32
C ASP A 100 9.37 -9.90 -6.63
N LEU A 101 8.09 -9.76 -7.00
CA LEU A 101 7.02 -10.60 -6.43
C LEU A 101 7.25 -12.11 -6.67
N PRO A 102 7.42 -12.59 -7.93
CA PRO A 102 7.69 -14.00 -8.19
C PRO A 102 9.04 -14.46 -7.62
N LEU A 103 10.07 -13.62 -7.65
CA LEU A 103 11.37 -13.93 -7.05
C LEU A 103 11.24 -14.17 -5.54
N LEU A 104 10.57 -13.27 -4.82
CA LEU A 104 10.36 -13.41 -3.38
C LEU A 104 9.54 -14.66 -3.04
N ARG A 105 8.51 -14.99 -3.83
CA ARG A 105 7.80 -16.27 -3.69
C ARG A 105 8.73 -17.47 -3.89
N ALA A 106 9.56 -17.45 -4.93
CA ALA A 106 10.51 -18.52 -5.19
C ALA A 106 11.56 -18.68 -4.07
N LEU A 107 11.88 -17.59 -3.38
CA LEU A 107 12.72 -17.57 -2.17
C LEU A 107 11.98 -17.99 -0.89
N GLY A 108 10.75 -18.50 -1.00
CA GLY A 108 9.94 -18.98 0.13
C GLY A 108 9.30 -17.87 0.97
N LYS A 109 9.30 -16.61 0.48
CA LYS A 109 8.69 -15.49 1.21
C LYS A 109 7.19 -15.45 1.05
N ARG A 110 6.49 -14.98 2.10
CA ARG A 110 5.09 -14.59 1.99
C ARG A 110 5.01 -13.20 1.39
N VAL A 111 4.06 -13.01 0.49
CA VAL A 111 3.94 -11.82 -0.34
C VAL A 111 2.48 -11.40 -0.33
N PHE A 112 2.20 -10.16 0.07
CA PHE A 112 0.86 -9.57 0.12
C PHE A 112 0.85 -8.22 -0.56
N MET A 113 -0.33 -7.73 -0.95
CA MET A 113 -0.46 -6.40 -1.54
C MET A 113 -1.72 -5.69 -1.07
N THR A 114 -1.59 -4.43 -0.64
CA THR A 114 -2.73 -3.54 -0.40
C THR A 114 -2.86 -2.52 -1.51
N PHE A 115 -4.03 -2.49 -2.13
CA PHE A 115 -4.45 -1.43 -3.04
C PHE A 115 -5.16 -0.31 -2.28
N GLN A 116 -4.78 0.94 -2.55
CA GLN A 116 -5.20 2.08 -1.72
C GLN A 116 -6.05 3.14 -2.39
N GLY A 117 -6.17 3.14 -3.71
CA GLY A 117 -6.93 4.13 -4.45
C GLY A 117 -6.65 4.07 -5.94
N CYS A 118 -6.01 5.10 -6.47
CA CYS A 118 -5.82 5.26 -7.92
C CYS A 118 -4.88 4.22 -8.57
N ASP A 119 -4.15 3.46 -7.76
CA ASP A 119 -3.39 2.28 -8.16
C ASP A 119 -4.27 1.14 -8.69
N ALA A 120 -5.50 1.00 -8.18
CA ALA A 120 -6.48 0.01 -8.65
C ALA A 120 -7.75 0.61 -9.27
N ARG A 121 -8.17 1.81 -8.82
CA ARG A 121 -9.45 2.43 -9.18
C ARG A 121 -9.53 2.69 -10.68
N GLN A 122 -10.48 2.03 -11.35
CA GLN A 122 -10.68 2.18 -12.79
C GLN A 122 -11.73 3.25 -13.09
N THR A 123 -11.35 4.27 -13.83
CA THR A 123 -12.24 5.40 -14.18
C THR A 123 -13.44 4.93 -14.99
N SER A 124 -13.22 4.04 -15.97
CA SER A 124 -14.30 3.51 -16.80
C SER A 124 -15.34 2.74 -15.98
N TYR A 125 -14.89 1.95 -15.01
CA TYR A 125 -15.76 1.21 -14.11
C TYR A 125 -16.54 2.16 -13.21
N CYS A 126 -15.85 3.10 -12.57
CA CYS A 126 -16.48 4.03 -11.65
C CYS A 126 -17.58 4.87 -12.30
N ARG A 127 -17.33 5.38 -13.52
CA ARG A 127 -18.32 6.18 -14.28
C ARG A 127 -19.55 5.37 -14.71
N ALA A 128 -19.38 4.07 -14.95
CA ALA A 128 -20.47 3.20 -15.36
C ALA A 128 -21.32 2.72 -14.17
N HIS A 129 -20.73 2.61 -12.97
CA HIS A 129 -21.35 1.92 -11.84
C HIS A 129 -21.67 2.81 -10.63
N PHE A 130 -21.11 4.01 -10.53
CA PHE A 130 -21.33 4.90 -9.39
C PHE A 130 -21.85 6.27 -9.84
N ALA A 131 -22.97 6.69 -9.25
CA ALA A 131 -23.52 8.03 -9.46
C ALA A 131 -22.56 9.13 -8.94
N VAL A 132 -21.87 8.85 -7.83
CA VAL A 132 -20.86 9.73 -7.24
C VAL A 132 -19.55 8.96 -7.12
N SER A 133 -18.49 9.52 -7.70
CA SER A 133 -17.16 8.93 -7.64
C SER A 133 -16.10 10.00 -7.83
N CYS A 134 -14.92 9.85 -7.21
CA CYS A 134 -13.77 10.72 -7.50
C CYS A 134 -13.33 10.68 -8.98
N CYS A 135 -13.81 9.70 -9.75
CA CYS A 135 -13.56 9.54 -11.18
C CYS A 135 -14.71 10.07 -12.08
N GLY A 136 -15.85 10.47 -11.50
CA GLY A 136 -17.06 10.91 -12.21
C GLY A 136 -17.50 12.30 -11.75
N GLY A 137 -17.60 13.25 -12.69
CA GLY A 137 -18.04 14.63 -12.42
C GLY A 137 -17.27 15.66 -13.24
N ALA A 138 -17.84 16.86 -13.40
CA ALA A 138 -17.18 17.99 -14.08
C ALA A 138 -15.88 18.42 -13.37
N GLU A 139 -15.81 18.22 -12.05
CA GLU A 139 -14.64 18.52 -11.21
C GLU A 139 -13.68 17.35 -11.02
N ALA A 140 -14.05 16.15 -11.51
CA ALA A 140 -13.24 14.95 -11.39
C ALA A 140 -12.09 14.99 -12.40
N GLY A 141 -11.16 15.94 -12.24
CA GLY A 141 -9.95 16.16 -13.03
C GLY A 141 -10.09 15.61 -14.45
N ALA A 142 -11.12 16.07 -15.18
CA ALA A 142 -11.63 15.42 -16.37
C ALA A 142 -10.54 15.43 -17.46
N GLY A 143 -9.71 14.38 -17.45
CA GLY A 143 -8.48 14.31 -18.25
C GLY A 143 -7.30 13.57 -17.59
N GLN A 144 -7.31 13.32 -16.28
CA GLN A 144 -6.15 12.73 -15.59
C GLN A 144 -6.00 11.21 -15.76
N CYS A 145 -7.10 10.49 -16.05
CA CYS A 145 -7.08 9.03 -16.17
C CYS A 145 -7.62 8.58 -17.53
N THR A 146 -6.77 7.91 -18.31
CA THR A 146 -7.09 7.42 -19.66
C THR A 146 -7.49 5.94 -19.66
N ALA A 147 -8.11 5.47 -20.74
CA ALA A 147 -8.39 4.04 -20.93
C ALA A 147 -7.12 3.17 -20.88
N ALA A 148 -5.98 3.71 -21.33
CA ALA A 148 -4.68 3.05 -21.25
C ALA A 148 -4.21 2.90 -19.79
N MET A 149 -4.44 3.91 -18.94
CA MET A 149 -4.15 3.82 -17.50
C MET A 149 -5.01 2.75 -16.83
N ASP A 150 -6.31 2.69 -17.13
CA ASP A 150 -7.18 1.64 -16.60
C ASP A 150 -6.76 0.25 -17.07
N ALA A 151 -6.30 0.10 -18.31
CA ALA A 151 -5.71 -1.15 -18.80
C ALA A 151 -4.43 -1.51 -18.02
N GLY A 152 -3.59 -0.53 -17.70
CA GLY A 152 -2.42 -0.69 -16.84
C GLY A 152 -2.77 -1.16 -15.42
N LYS A 153 -3.77 -0.55 -14.79
CA LYS A 153 -4.30 -0.96 -13.46
C LYS A 153 -4.85 -2.39 -13.50
N ARG A 154 -5.59 -2.77 -14.55
CA ARG A 154 -6.06 -4.15 -14.73
C ARG A 154 -4.90 -5.14 -14.88
N ALA A 155 -3.87 -4.79 -15.64
CA ALA A 155 -2.67 -5.62 -15.78
C ALA A 155 -1.93 -5.77 -14.45
N SER A 156 -1.80 -4.69 -13.70
CA SER A 156 -1.28 -4.66 -12.33
C SER A 156 -2.02 -5.63 -11.40
N ILE A 157 -3.34 -5.50 -11.33
CA ILE A 157 -4.17 -6.33 -10.47
C ILE A 157 -4.01 -7.81 -10.83
N ARG A 158 -4.03 -8.15 -12.13
CA ARG A 158 -3.80 -9.54 -12.58
C ARG A 158 -2.41 -10.04 -12.20
N TYR A 159 -1.39 -9.21 -12.33
CA TYR A 159 -0.03 -9.56 -11.95
C TYR A 159 0.07 -9.83 -10.44
N ALA A 160 -0.47 -8.93 -9.62
CA ALA A 160 -0.51 -9.08 -8.17
C ALA A 160 -1.30 -10.33 -7.77
N ALA A 161 -2.48 -10.58 -8.35
CA ALA A 161 -3.30 -11.77 -8.08
C ALA A 161 -2.58 -13.09 -8.38
N ARG A 162 -1.69 -13.10 -9.39
CA ARG A 162 -0.89 -14.29 -9.72
C ARG A 162 0.26 -14.53 -8.72
N HIS A 163 0.82 -13.47 -8.16
CA HIS A 163 2.08 -13.52 -7.41
C HIS A 163 1.98 -13.12 -5.94
N CYS A 164 0.82 -12.72 -5.44
CA CYS A 164 0.59 -12.50 -4.01
C CYS A 164 -0.17 -13.70 -3.41
N HIS A 165 0.05 -13.93 -2.13
CA HIS A 165 -0.70 -14.88 -1.32
C HIS A 165 -2.06 -14.30 -0.89
N GLY A 166 -2.17 -12.97 -0.82
CA GLY A 166 -3.40 -12.27 -0.51
C GLY A 166 -3.34 -10.83 -1.01
N LEU A 167 -4.52 -10.32 -1.36
CA LEU A 167 -4.73 -8.94 -1.79
C LEU A 167 -5.66 -8.25 -0.80
N PHE A 168 -5.43 -6.97 -0.55
CA PHE A 168 -6.24 -6.16 0.34
C PHE A 168 -6.66 -4.86 -0.35
N CYS A 169 -7.79 -4.30 0.07
CA CYS A 169 -8.29 -3.01 -0.37
C CYS A 169 -8.74 -2.19 0.83
N VAL A 170 -8.33 -0.93 0.88
CA VAL A 170 -8.74 -0.01 1.98
C VAL A 170 -9.97 0.83 1.66
N ASN A 171 -10.40 0.81 0.40
CA ASN A 171 -11.61 1.47 -0.07
C ASN A 171 -12.59 0.42 -0.61
N PRO A 172 -13.86 0.42 -0.17
CA PRO A 172 -14.83 -0.60 -0.59
C PRO A 172 -15.05 -0.65 -2.11
N ASP A 173 -14.97 0.49 -2.79
CA ASP A 173 -15.17 0.55 -4.23
C ASP A 173 -14.12 -0.25 -5.03
N LEU A 174 -12.92 -0.45 -4.46
CA LEU A 174 -11.85 -1.19 -5.10
C LEU A 174 -12.15 -2.69 -5.17
N LEU A 175 -12.98 -3.22 -4.27
CA LEU A 175 -13.36 -4.64 -4.27
C LEU A 175 -14.08 -5.06 -5.56
N HIS A 176 -14.73 -4.11 -6.23
CA HIS A 176 -15.38 -4.35 -7.52
C HIS A 176 -14.39 -4.60 -8.66
N VAL A 177 -13.15 -4.11 -8.53
CA VAL A 177 -12.13 -4.16 -9.58
C VAL A 177 -10.91 -5.01 -9.21
N VAL A 178 -10.75 -5.36 -7.94
CA VAL A 178 -9.69 -6.25 -7.42
C VAL A 178 -10.31 -7.56 -6.92
N PRO A 179 -10.60 -8.53 -7.81
CA PRO A 179 -11.26 -9.76 -7.41
C PRO A 179 -10.41 -10.57 -6.42
N GLY A 180 -11.06 -11.12 -5.40
CA GLY A 180 -10.41 -11.91 -4.34
C GLY A 180 -9.66 -11.08 -3.29
N ALA A 181 -9.69 -9.75 -3.36
CA ALA A 181 -9.16 -8.91 -2.29
C ALA A 181 -10.08 -8.89 -1.07
N SER A 182 -9.48 -8.79 0.12
CA SER A 182 -10.20 -8.56 1.37
C SER A 182 -10.22 -7.06 1.71
N PHE A 183 -11.33 -6.59 2.24
CA PHE A 183 -11.42 -5.22 2.74
C PHE A 183 -10.70 -5.08 4.09
N VAL A 184 -9.89 -4.03 4.22
CA VAL A 184 -9.20 -3.67 5.47
C VAL A 184 -9.31 -2.15 5.66
N PRO A 185 -10.00 -1.65 6.69
CA PRO A 185 -10.08 -0.21 6.94
C PRO A 185 -8.70 0.45 7.07
N TYR A 186 -8.62 1.75 6.77
CA TYR A 186 -7.40 2.52 6.95
C TYR A 186 -6.88 2.42 8.39
N ALA A 187 -5.57 2.13 8.52
CA ALA A 187 -4.87 2.10 9.80
C ALA A 187 -4.16 3.44 10.12
N SER A 188 -4.32 4.45 9.26
CA SER A 188 -3.67 5.75 9.37
C SER A 188 -4.05 6.55 10.62
N VAL A 189 -5.22 6.25 11.19
CA VAL A 189 -5.75 6.90 12.38
C VAL A 189 -5.98 5.82 13.44
N ASP A 190 -5.42 6.01 14.63
CA ASP A 190 -5.74 5.17 15.78
C ASP A 190 -6.90 5.82 16.56
N PRO A 191 -8.14 5.31 16.46
CA PRO A 191 -9.27 5.88 17.19
C PRO A 191 -9.11 5.76 18.71
N ARG A 192 -8.26 4.85 19.21
CA ARG A 192 -7.99 4.69 20.64
C ARG A 192 -7.07 5.78 21.19
N ALA A 193 -6.36 6.48 20.32
CA ALA A 193 -5.51 7.62 20.68
C ALA A 193 -6.28 8.95 20.69
N ILE A 194 -7.54 8.95 20.27
CA ILE A 194 -8.38 10.15 20.19
C ILE A 194 -9.28 10.21 21.42
N GLU A 195 -9.26 11.34 22.13
CA GLU A 195 -10.20 11.62 23.20
C GLU A 195 -11.61 11.83 22.63
N VAL A 196 -12.60 11.10 23.16
CA VAL A 196 -13.98 11.18 22.70
C VAL A 196 -14.61 12.47 23.24
N MET A 197 -14.84 13.44 22.36
CA MET A 197 -15.55 14.68 22.69
C MET A 197 -16.98 14.64 22.15
N PRO A 198 -18.02 14.68 23.01
CA PRO A 198 -19.39 14.72 22.54
C PRO A 198 -19.68 16.03 21.77
N PRO A 199 -20.58 16.00 20.77
CA PRO A 199 -20.95 17.20 20.03
C PRO A 199 -21.64 18.22 20.94
N ARG A 200 -21.49 19.50 20.63
CA ARG A 200 -22.25 20.56 21.31
C ARG A 200 -23.74 20.42 20.97
N ALA A 201 -24.60 20.53 21.99
CA ALA A 201 -26.05 20.46 21.83
C ALA A 201 -26.65 21.70 21.15
N GLU A 202 -25.94 22.83 21.17
CA GLU A 202 -26.40 24.12 20.64
C GLU A 202 -25.51 24.62 19.49
N GLY A 203 -26.17 25.23 18.50
CA GLY A 203 -25.53 25.83 17.33
C GLY A 203 -25.44 24.90 16.12
N PRO A 204 -24.85 25.39 15.02
CA PRO A 204 -24.72 24.61 13.79
C PRO A 204 -23.76 23.44 13.98
N VAL A 205 -24.17 22.27 13.48
CA VAL A 205 -23.31 21.07 13.43
C VAL A 205 -22.08 21.37 12.58
N ARG A 206 -20.90 21.17 13.16
CA ARG A 206 -19.62 21.30 12.46
C ARG A 206 -19.13 19.91 12.13
N ILE A 207 -19.16 19.59 10.84
CA ILE A 207 -18.65 18.32 10.31
C ILE A 207 -17.24 18.59 9.78
N VAL A 208 -16.26 17.87 10.31
CA VAL A 208 -14.93 17.81 9.71
C VAL A 208 -14.82 16.50 8.93
N HIS A 209 -14.42 16.61 7.68
CA HIS A 209 -14.01 15.44 6.90
C HIS A 209 -12.50 15.30 7.07
N ALA A 210 -12.10 14.32 7.89
CA ALA A 210 -10.70 13.89 7.97
C ALA A 210 -10.50 12.67 7.04
N PRO A 211 -9.36 12.57 6.35
CA PRO A 211 -9.03 11.44 5.48
C PRO A 211 -8.88 10.12 6.25
#